data_AF-A0A842KU38-F1
#
_entry.id   AF-A0A842KU38-F1
#
_cell.length_a   1.000
_cell.length_b   1.000
_cell.length_c   1.000
_cell.angle_alpha   90.00
_cell.angle_beta   90.00
_cell.angle_gamma   90.00
#
_symmetry.space_group_name_H-M   'P 1'
#
loop_
_entity.id
_entity.type
_entity.pdbx_description
1 polymer ?
#
loop_
_entity_poly.entity_id
_entity_poly.type
_entity_poly.pdbx_seq_one_letter_code
_entity_poly.pdbx_strand_id
1 'polypeptide(L)'
;MVLACKIFVSQEFVPLEELALKLKGFKVANEYVEGTQKIELVNEVKDLEIRGEMLRGTFCYDIPLHVPSKGELRLIPRTYETVFEFHVYEKRRLFLLVFEKKERANNIANQLSKIIYLVPGKILEARIEAETIRRYHEEHMEDAKVLFFDDVDIPNISKLSLYGSSLANTSLYSEYLTHGKLWYLVTRSKKFGYVVGFTRNGIVVSFTKIDVPELSMYIVSEIFPLISEKEVYLENSI
;
A
#
# COMPACT_ATOMS: atom_id res chain seq x y z
N MET A 1 7.41 3.18 -15.58
CA MET A 1 7.02 3.60 -14.22
C MET A 1 7.08 2.37 -13.34
N VAL A 2 7.61 2.46 -12.11
CA VAL A 2 7.64 1.31 -11.18
C VAL A 2 6.22 0.99 -10.70
N LEU A 3 5.88 -0.28 -10.61
CA LEU A 3 4.60 -0.73 -10.07
C LEU A 3 4.67 -0.66 -8.55
N ALA A 4 3.70 0.02 -7.92
CA ALA A 4 3.61 0.19 -6.49
C ALA A 4 2.26 -0.30 -5.98
N CYS A 5 2.26 -0.87 -4.79
CA CYS A 5 1.07 -1.31 -4.08
C CYS A 5 1.17 -0.84 -2.64
N LYS A 6 0.04 -0.45 -2.06
CA LYS A 6 -0.08 -0.27 -0.62
C LYS A 6 -1.01 -1.32 -0.03
N ILE A 7 -0.57 -1.88 1.10
CA ILE A 7 -1.27 -2.92 1.84
C ILE A 7 -1.97 -2.29 3.05
N PHE A 8 -3.21 -2.69 3.24
CA PHE A 8 -4.04 -2.32 4.38
C PHE A 8 -4.62 -3.58 5.03
N VAL A 9 -5.05 -3.44 6.27
CA VAL A 9 -5.70 -4.49 7.05
C VAL A 9 -7.05 -3.96 7.53
N SER A 10 -8.11 -4.72 7.29
CA SER A 10 -9.42 -4.43 7.85
C SER A 10 -9.45 -4.79 9.35
N GLN A 11 -10.00 -3.91 10.18
CA GLN A 11 -10.22 -4.19 11.61
C GLN A 11 -11.26 -5.30 11.82
N GLU A 12 -12.19 -5.44 10.89
CA GLU A 12 -13.28 -6.42 10.96
C GLU A 12 -13.20 -7.36 9.76
N PHE A 13 -13.48 -8.64 10.00
CA PHE A 13 -13.63 -9.61 8.92
C PHE A 13 -15.01 -9.45 8.28
N VAL A 14 -15.02 -9.25 6.96
CA VAL A 14 -16.23 -9.23 6.15
C VAL A 14 -16.05 -10.26 5.03
N PRO A 15 -16.97 -11.22 4.84
CA PRO A 15 -16.90 -12.17 3.74
C PRO A 15 -16.83 -11.48 2.38
N LEU A 16 -16.11 -12.08 1.42
CA LEU A 16 -15.89 -11.49 0.10
C LEU A 16 -17.20 -11.25 -0.66
N GLU A 17 -18.19 -12.12 -0.47
CA GLU A 17 -19.52 -12.00 -1.07
C GLU A 17 -20.25 -10.76 -0.54
N GLU A 18 -20.15 -10.48 0.76
CA GLU A 18 -20.74 -9.30 1.37
C GLU A 18 -20.00 -8.02 0.91
N LEU A 19 -18.67 -8.05 0.81
CA LEU A 19 -17.90 -6.95 0.24
C LEU A 19 -18.32 -6.67 -1.21
N ALA A 20 -18.45 -7.70 -2.03
CA ALA A 20 -18.87 -7.57 -3.42
C ALA A 20 -20.26 -6.94 -3.52
N LEU A 21 -21.21 -7.36 -2.67
CA LEU A 21 -22.55 -6.78 -2.62
C LEU A 21 -22.53 -5.29 -2.23
N LYS A 22 -21.74 -4.90 -1.22
CA LYS A 22 -21.62 -3.49 -0.78
C LYS A 22 -20.94 -2.60 -1.83
N LEU A 23 -19.99 -3.14 -2.58
CA LEU A 23 -19.22 -2.39 -3.59
C LEU A 23 -19.91 -2.34 -4.96
N LYS A 24 -20.81 -3.29 -5.25
CA LYS A 24 -21.45 -3.41 -6.56
C LYS A 24 -22.27 -2.18 -6.91
N GLY A 25 -21.96 -1.58 -8.06
CA GLY A 25 -22.66 -0.39 -8.56
C GLY A 25 -22.35 0.89 -7.79
N PHE A 26 -21.33 0.88 -6.93
CA PHE A 26 -20.90 2.11 -6.25
C PHE A 26 -20.49 3.16 -7.29
N LYS A 27 -21.16 4.32 -7.22
CA LYS A 27 -20.87 5.51 -8.00
C LYS A 27 -21.33 6.73 -7.24
N VAL A 28 -20.42 7.68 -7.01
CA VAL A 28 -20.70 8.95 -6.33
C VAL A 28 -20.11 10.08 -7.14
N ALA A 29 -20.95 11.04 -7.49
CA ALA A 29 -20.55 12.29 -8.11
C ALA A 29 -20.50 13.39 -7.03
N ASN A 30 -19.39 14.11 -6.96
CA ASN A 30 -19.22 15.26 -6.08
C ASN A 30 -18.96 16.51 -6.90
N GLU A 31 -19.55 17.61 -6.47
CA GLU A 31 -19.30 18.91 -7.07
C GLU A 31 -17.97 19.48 -6.56
N TYR A 32 -17.14 19.95 -7.49
CA TYR A 32 -15.89 20.65 -7.19
C TYR A 32 -15.93 22.05 -7.77
N VAL A 33 -15.72 23.05 -6.90
CA VAL A 33 -15.76 24.47 -7.25
C VAL A 33 -14.41 25.10 -6.95
N GLU A 34 -13.82 25.75 -7.95
CA GLU A 34 -12.60 26.53 -7.81
C GLU A 34 -12.78 27.88 -8.53
N GLY A 35 -12.86 28.95 -7.73
CA GLY A 35 -13.19 30.28 -8.25
C GLY A 35 -14.57 30.31 -8.91
N THR A 36 -14.63 30.65 -10.20
CA THR A 36 -15.86 30.69 -11.00
C THR A 36 -16.12 29.39 -11.77
N GLN A 37 -15.21 28.43 -11.72
CA GLN A 37 -15.32 27.17 -12.44
C GLN A 37 -15.88 26.08 -11.54
N LYS A 38 -16.77 25.27 -12.12
CA LYS A 38 -17.45 24.17 -11.44
C LYS A 38 -17.41 22.95 -12.33
N ILE A 39 -16.93 21.84 -11.78
CA ILE A 39 -16.87 20.53 -12.45
C ILE A 39 -17.44 19.46 -11.54
N GLU A 40 -17.86 18.35 -12.14
CA GLU A 40 -18.27 17.15 -11.42
C GLU A 40 -17.07 16.18 -11.37
N LEU A 41 -16.80 15.62 -10.19
CA LEU A 41 -15.79 14.60 -9.96
C LEU A 41 -16.49 13.30 -9.55
N VAL A 42 -16.27 12.24 -10.31
CA VAL A 42 -16.91 10.94 -10.10
C VAL A 42 -15.92 9.95 -9.50
N ASN A 43 -16.37 9.22 -8.48
CA ASN A 43 -15.73 8.02 -7.98
C ASN A 43 -16.66 6.83 -8.24
N GLU A 44 -16.13 5.72 -8.76
CA GLU A 44 -16.92 4.52 -9.02
C GLU A 44 -16.08 3.23 -8.89
N VAL A 45 -16.77 2.12 -8.61
CA VAL A 45 -16.18 0.78 -8.59
C VAL A 45 -16.70 -0.02 -9.78
N LYS A 46 -15.78 -0.64 -10.51
CA LYS A 46 -16.05 -1.49 -11.69
C LYS A 46 -15.38 -2.84 -11.56
N ASP A 47 -15.73 -3.74 -12.49
CA ASP A 47 -15.04 -5.00 -12.75
C ASP A 47 -14.81 -5.87 -11.51
N LEU A 48 -15.81 -5.91 -10.62
CA LEU A 48 -15.77 -6.73 -9.41
C LEU A 48 -15.82 -8.21 -9.77
N GLU A 49 -14.83 -8.96 -9.31
CA GLU A 49 -14.71 -10.40 -9.53
C GLU A 49 -14.15 -11.11 -8.30
N ILE A 50 -14.83 -12.17 -7.85
CA ILE A 50 -14.32 -13.06 -6.80
C ILE A 50 -13.60 -14.25 -7.46
N ARG A 51 -12.39 -14.55 -7.00
CA ARG A 51 -11.62 -15.73 -7.38
C ARG A 51 -10.96 -16.36 -6.15
N GLY A 52 -11.50 -17.48 -5.67
CA GLY A 52 -11.02 -18.12 -4.45
C GLY A 52 -11.12 -17.18 -3.25
N GLU A 53 -10.02 -17.02 -2.51
CA GLU A 53 -9.92 -16.15 -1.33
C GLU A 53 -9.64 -14.67 -1.68
N MET A 54 -9.94 -14.23 -2.91
CA MET A 54 -9.69 -12.87 -3.39
C MET A 54 -10.94 -12.26 -4.03
N LEU A 55 -11.24 -11.00 -3.72
CA LEU A 55 -12.13 -10.12 -4.47
C LEU A 55 -11.30 -9.02 -5.15
N ARG A 56 -11.28 -8.98 -6.48
CA ARG A 56 -10.62 -7.93 -7.27
C ARG A 56 -11.65 -6.94 -7.81
N GLY A 57 -11.25 -5.68 -7.95
CA GLY A 57 -12.02 -4.66 -8.65
C GLY A 57 -11.16 -3.52 -9.18
N THR A 58 -11.79 -2.64 -9.96
CA THR A 58 -11.19 -1.39 -10.46
C THR A 58 -11.85 -0.21 -9.73
N PHE A 59 -11.04 0.65 -9.13
CA PHE A 59 -11.50 1.92 -8.57
C PHE A 59 -11.18 3.05 -9.55
N CYS A 60 -12.22 3.70 -10.06
CA CYS A 60 -12.12 4.86 -10.94
C CYS A 60 -12.39 6.13 -10.12
N TYR A 61 -11.58 7.17 -10.31
CA TYR A 61 -11.74 8.43 -9.59
C TYR A 61 -11.24 9.62 -10.42
N ASP A 62 -11.96 10.73 -10.32
CA ASP A 62 -11.59 11.98 -10.98
C ASP A 62 -10.73 12.88 -10.07
N ILE A 63 -9.75 13.54 -10.67
CA ILE A 63 -9.00 14.64 -10.06
C ILE A 63 -9.18 15.89 -10.93
N PRO A 64 -9.36 17.09 -10.34
CA PRO A 64 -9.35 18.34 -11.08
C PRO A 64 -7.99 18.57 -11.76
N LEU A 65 -8.02 18.92 -13.05
CA LEU A 65 -6.84 19.27 -13.83
C LEU A 65 -7.00 20.65 -14.45
N HIS A 66 -6.01 21.51 -14.25
CA HIS A 66 -5.90 22.79 -14.94
C HIS A 66 -5.24 22.61 -16.30
N VAL A 67 -5.95 22.98 -17.35
CA VAL A 67 -5.46 22.96 -18.73
C VAL A 67 -5.47 24.38 -19.29
N PRO A 68 -4.31 24.89 -19.77
CA PRO A 68 -4.27 26.18 -20.46
C PRO A 68 -5.11 26.12 -21.74
N SER A 69 -6.04 27.06 -21.88
CA SER A 69 -6.92 27.18 -23.04
C SER A 69 -7.13 28.65 -23.38
N LYS A 70 -6.58 29.10 -24.51
CA LYS A 70 -6.74 30.48 -25.03
C LYS A 70 -6.36 31.58 -24.03
N GLY A 71 -5.31 31.37 -23.24
CA GLY A 71 -4.83 32.34 -22.24
C GLY A 71 -5.51 32.24 -20.88
N GLU A 72 -6.49 31.35 -20.71
CA GLU A 72 -7.16 31.07 -19.44
C GLU A 72 -6.84 29.65 -18.94
N LEU A 73 -6.81 29.44 -17.62
CA LEU A 73 -6.72 28.09 -17.04
C LEU A 73 -8.13 27.51 -16.94
N ARG A 74 -8.42 26.45 -17.70
CA ARG A 74 -9.69 25.71 -17.60
C ARG A 74 -9.55 24.50 -16.69
N LEU A 75 -10.56 24.29 -15.88
CA LEU A 75 -10.68 23.17 -14.97
C LEU A 75 -11.45 22.05 -15.66
N ILE A 76 -10.86 20.85 -15.74
CA ILE A 76 -11.51 19.66 -16.29
C ILE A 76 -11.34 18.47 -15.34
N PRO A 77 -12.29 17.53 -15.27
CA PRO A 77 -12.09 16.27 -14.57
C PRO A 77 -11.11 15.39 -15.37
N ARG A 78 -10.13 14.80 -14.68
CA ARG A 78 -9.28 13.74 -15.23
C ARG A 78 -9.49 12.46 -14.45
N THR A 79 -10.00 11.44 -15.14
CA THR A 79 -10.21 10.12 -14.58
C THR A 79 -8.92 9.33 -14.49
N TYR A 80 -8.72 8.68 -13.35
CA TYR A 80 -7.69 7.68 -13.09
C TYR A 80 -8.36 6.37 -12.71
N GLU A 81 -7.68 5.27 -13.01
CA GLU A 81 -8.13 3.92 -12.67
C GLU A 81 -7.00 3.18 -11.97
N THR A 82 -7.34 2.41 -10.95
CA THR A 82 -6.40 1.50 -10.29
C THR A 82 -7.09 0.22 -9.85
N VAL A 83 -6.32 -0.85 -9.80
CA VAL A 83 -6.78 -2.13 -9.28
C VAL A 83 -6.73 -2.09 -7.76
N PHE A 84 -7.75 -2.67 -7.13
CA PHE A 84 -7.71 -3.04 -5.73
C PHE A 84 -8.11 -4.50 -5.55
N GLU A 85 -7.61 -5.11 -4.48
CA GLU A 85 -7.90 -6.51 -4.16
C GLU A 85 -8.10 -6.69 -2.67
N PHE A 86 -9.22 -7.26 -2.28
CA PHE A 86 -9.39 -7.82 -0.95
C PHE A 86 -8.93 -9.27 -0.95
N HIS A 87 -8.17 -9.66 0.07
CA HIS A 87 -7.67 -11.03 0.26
C HIS A 87 -8.06 -11.51 1.65
N VAL A 88 -8.73 -12.66 1.72
CA VAL A 88 -8.88 -13.41 2.96
C VAL A 88 -7.60 -14.20 3.17
N TYR A 89 -6.96 -13.97 4.30
CA TYR A 89 -5.74 -14.64 4.70
C TYR A 89 -5.92 -15.28 6.08
N GLU A 90 -5.00 -16.16 6.44
CA GLU A 90 -4.97 -16.94 7.69
C GLU A 90 -5.65 -16.26 8.88
N LYS A 91 -6.38 -17.05 9.68
CA LYS A 91 -7.15 -16.58 10.85
C LYS A 91 -8.22 -15.54 10.49
N ARG A 92 -8.79 -15.61 9.28
CA ARG A 92 -9.83 -14.68 8.79
C ARG A 92 -9.38 -13.22 8.81
N ARG A 93 -8.10 -12.96 8.52
CA ARG A 93 -7.60 -11.60 8.31
C ARG A 93 -8.00 -11.13 6.93
N LEU A 94 -8.56 -9.94 6.84
CA LEU A 94 -8.94 -9.34 5.56
C LEU A 94 -7.94 -8.24 5.20
N PHE A 95 -7.12 -8.50 4.19
CA PHE A 95 -6.18 -7.54 3.64
C PHE A 95 -6.79 -6.81 2.45
N LEU A 96 -6.39 -5.55 2.26
CA LEU A 96 -6.68 -4.78 1.05
C LEU A 96 -5.35 -4.38 0.39
N LEU A 97 -5.21 -4.70 -0.89
CA LEU A 97 -4.16 -4.22 -1.78
C LEU A 97 -4.72 -3.11 -2.65
N VAL A 98 -3.99 -1.99 -2.76
CA VAL A 98 -4.32 -0.91 -3.72
C VAL A 98 -3.08 -0.60 -4.54
N PHE A 99 -3.16 -0.82 -5.86
CA PHE A 99 -2.03 -0.70 -6.79
C PHE A 99 -1.81 0.77 -7.24
N GLU A 100 -1.59 1.64 -6.27
CA GLU A 100 -1.36 3.08 -6.46
C GLU A 100 -0.33 3.64 -5.46
N LYS A 101 0.12 4.88 -5.70
CA LYS A 101 1.03 5.59 -4.80
C LYS A 101 0.36 5.89 -3.46
N LYS A 102 1.17 5.98 -2.39
CA LYS A 102 0.75 6.12 -0.98
C LYS A 102 -0.47 7.02 -0.76
N GLU A 103 -0.44 8.27 -1.23
CA GLU A 103 -1.52 9.24 -0.97
C GLU A 103 -2.84 8.81 -1.62
N ARG A 104 -2.78 8.37 -2.88
CA ARG A 104 -3.94 7.88 -3.63
C ARG A 104 -4.47 6.60 -3.03
N ALA A 105 -3.60 5.66 -2.70
CA ALA A 105 -3.98 4.42 -2.05
C ALA A 105 -4.66 4.65 -0.70
N ASN A 106 -4.14 5.57 0.13
CA ASN A 106 -4.78 5.94 1.41
C ASN A 106 -6.17 6.56 1.20
N ASN A 107 -6.33 7.42 0.20
CA ASN A 107 -7.63 8.00 -0.13
C ASN A 107 -8.62 6.93 -0.58
N ILE A 108 -8.19 5.99 -1.42
CA ILE A 108 -9.02 4.87 -1.90
C ILE A 108 -9.41 3.95 -0.73
N ALA A 109 -8.47 3.57 0.14
CA ALA A 109 -8.76 2.76 1.32
C ALA A 109 -9.79 3.44 2.25
N ASN A 110 -9.68 4.76 2.44
CA ASN A 110 -10.67 5.53 3.20
C ASN A 110 -12.05 5.58 2.54
N GLN A 111 -12.12 5.69 1.21
CA GLN A 111 -13.38 5.61 0.46
C GLN A 111 -14.00 4.22 0.60
N LEU A 112 -13.22 3.16 0.37
CA LEU A 112 -13.67 1.77 0.55
C LEU A 112 -14.15 1.51 1.98
N SER A 113 -13.45 2.04 2.99
CA SER A 113 -13.88 1.96 4.39
C SER A 113 -15.26 2.58 4.59
N LYS A 114 -15.50 3.79 4.06
CA LYS A 114 -16.81 4.46 4.15
C LYS A 114 -17.90 3.65 3.46
N ILE A 115 -17.61 3.03 2.32
CA ILE A 115 -18.60 2.23 1.58
C ILE A 115 -18.96 0.96 2.37
N ILE A 116 -17.95 0.27 2.90
CA ILE A 116 -18.13 -1.05 3.53
C ILE A 116 -18.69 -0.93 4.96
N TYR A 117 -18.25 0.08 5.70
CA TYR A 117 -18.51 0.23 7.14
C TYR A 117 -19.31 1.47 7.52
N LEU A 118 -19.72 2.29 6.53
CA LEU A 118 -20.40 3.57 6.74
C LEU A 118 -19.56 4.63 7.51
N VAL A 119 -18.33 4.30 7.87
CA VAL A 119 -17.38 5.17 8.56
C VAL A 119 -15.96 5.01 7.97
N PRO A 120 -15.14 6.07 7.95
CA PRO A 120 -13.72 5.95 7.62
C PRO A 120 -12.95 5.25 8.75
N GLY A 121 -11.71 4.83 8.47
CA GLY A 121 -10.77 4.36 9.50
C GLY A 121 -10.90 2.88 9.90
N LYS A 122 -11.79 2.10 9.29
CA LYS A 122 -11.90 0.65 9.56
C LYS A 122 -10.93 -0.21 8.74
N ILE A 123 -10.31 0.40 7.72
CA ILE A 123 -9.24 -0.19 6.91
C ILE A 123 -7.95 0.58 7.22
N LEU A 124 -7.06 -0.05 7.98
CA LEU A 124 -5.85 0.55 8.54
C LEU A 124 -4.61 0.22 7.71
N GLU A 125 -3.55 1.04 7.80
CA GLU A 125 -2.27 0.73 7.14
C GLU A 125 -1.70 -0.58 7.71
N ALA A 126 -1.21 -1.47 6.84
CA ALA A 126 -0.50 -2.65 7.31
C ALA A 126 0.82 -2.26 7.97
N ARG A 127 1.19 -3.01 9.02
CA ARG A 127 2.40 -2.78 9.80
C ARG A 127 3.31 -4.00 9.83
N ILE A 128 4.58 -3.81 9.52
CA ILE A 128 5.65 -4.80 9.68
C ILE A 128 6.59 -4.26 10.76
N GLU A 129 6.84 -5.06 11.80
CA GLU A 129 7.74 -4.66 12.87
C GLU A 129 9.17 -4.50 12.35
N ALA A 130 9.92 -3.53 12.91
CA ALA A 130 11.32 -3.29 12.52
C ALA A 130 12.17 -4.56 12.67
N GLU A 131 11.96 -5.31 13.75
CA GLU A 131 12.63 -6.59 13.99
C GLU A 131 12.24 -7.66 12.97
N THR A 132 11.00 -7.65 12.46
CA THR A 132 10.60 -8.56 11.37
C THR A 132 11.34 -8.23 10.08
N ILE A 133 11.47 -6.94 9.72
CA ILE A 133 12.28 -6.54 8.55
C ILE A 133 13.74 -6.92 8.74
N ARG A 134 14.27 -6.74 9.96
CA ARG A 134 15.64 -7.10 10.30
C ARG A 134 15.90 -8.58 10.12
N ARG A 135 15.11 -9.45 10.75
CA ARG A 135 15.24 -10.90 10.58
C ARG A 135 15.11 -11.32 9.12
N TYR A 136 14.13 -10.76 8.42
CA TYR A 136 13.96 -11.03 6.99
C TYR A 136 15.22 -10.67 6.19
N HIS A 137 15.83 -9.52 6.46
CA HIS A 137 17.09 -9.12 5.82
C HIS A 137 18.25 -10.07 6.19
N GLU A 138 18.40 -10.41 7.47
CA GLU A 138 19.46 -11.29 7.98
C GLU A 138 19.33 -12.74 7.48
N GLU A 139 18.12 -13.22 7.15
CA GLU A 139 17.91 -14.53 6.52
C GLU A 139 18.20 -14.50 5.00
N HIS A 140 18.27 -13.30 4.41
CA HIS A 140 18.41 -13.06 2.97
C HIS A 140 19.59 -12.13 2.65
N MET A 141 20.72 -12.30 3.35
CA MET A 141 21.86 -11.36 3.35
C MET A 141 22.49 -11.10 1.97
N GLU A 142 22.42 -12.05 1.04
CA GLU A 142 23.06 -11.96 -0.29
C GLU A 142 22.28 -11.07 -1.28
N ASP A 143 20.99 -10.84 -1.01
CA ASP A 143 20.05 -10.26 -1.99
C ASP A 143 19.63 -8.82 -1.68
N ALA A 144 19.99 -8.32 -0.49
CA ALA A 144 19.69 -6.96 -0.08
C ALA A 144 20.60 -5.96 -0.78
N LYS A 145 19.98 -4.99 -1.44
CA LYS A 145 20.68 -3.96 -2.22
C LYS A 145 20.69 -2.62 -1.50
N VAL A 146 19.63 -2.35 -0.74
CA VAL A 146 19.41 -1.06 -0.08
C VAL A 146 18.70 -1.26 1.26
N LEU A 147 19.23 -0.63 2.30
CA LEU A 147 18.62 -0.54 3.62
C LEU A 147 18.39 0.92 3.97
N PHE A 148 17.22 1.24 4.53
CA PHE A 148 16.95 2.54 5.10
C PHE A 148 16.56 2.40 6.57
N PHE A 149 17.12 3.28 7.38
CA PHE A 149 16.87 3.41 8.81
C PHE A 149 16.05 4.69 9.06
N ASP A 150 15.13 4.61 10.01
CA ASP A 150 14.45 5.75 10.62
C ASP A 150 14.60 5.71 12.14
N ASP A 151 14.03 6.68 12.84
CA ASP A 151 14.18 6.80 14.31
C ASP A 151 15.66 6.85 14.71
N VAL A 152 16.44 7.63 13.94
CA VAL A 152 17.90 7.72 14.10
C VAL A 152 18.23 8.71 15.21
N ASP A 153 18.99 8.29 16.20
CA ASP A 153 19.39 9.09 17.37
C ASP A 153 20.60 10.02 17.11
N ILE A 154 20.80 10.42 15.84
CA ILE A 154 21.88 11.31 15.43
C ILE A 154 21.32 12.72 15.15
N PRO A 155 21.87 13.79 15.76
CA PRO A 155 21.36 15.14 15.58
C PRO A 155 21.20 15.55 14.10
N ASN A 156 20.01 16.08 13.78
CA ASN A 156 19.63 16.54 12.43
C ASN A 156 19.55 15.45 11.34
N ILE A 157 19.62 14.16 11.69
CA ILE A 157 19.45 13.05 10.75
C ILE A 157 18.09 12.38 10.98
N SER A 158 17.18 12.51 10.01
CA SER A 158 15.85 11.88 10.08
C SER A 158 15.82 10.49 9.44
N LYS A 159 16.70 10.23 8.47
CA LYS A 159 16.83 8.96 7.76
C LYS A 159 18.28 8.72 7.37
N LEU A 160 18.68 7.45 7.39
CA LEU A 160 19.99 7.00 6.94
C LEU A 160 19.81 5.83 5.98
N SER A 161 20.71 5.69 4.99
CA SER A 161 20.66 4.58 4.04
C SER A 161 22.01 3.94 3.78
N LEU A 162 22.03 2.61 3.68
CA LEU A 162 23.17 1.82 3.25
C LEU A 162 22.89 1.20 1.87
N TYR A 163 23.86 1.29 0.97
CA TYR A 163 23.84 0.69 -0.37
C TYR A 163 25.05 -0.21 -0.54
N GLY A 164 24.83 -1.44 -1.01
CA GLY A 164 25.92 -2.38 -1.23
C GLY A 164 25.43 -3.81 -1.36
N SER A 165 26.31 -4.69 -1.85
CA SER A 165 26.10 -6.14 -1.77
C SER A 165 26.57 -6.64 -0.40
N SER A 166 25.84 -7.55 0.23
CA SER A 166 26.19 -8.15 1.54
C SER A 166 26.27 -7.15 2.71
N LEU A 167 25.36 -6.17 2.75
CA LEU A 167 25.34 -5.13 3.81
C LEU A 167 25.32 -5.70 5.23
N ALA A 168 24.65 -6.84 5.44
CA ALA A 168 24.55 -7.51 6.74
C ALA A 168 25.91 -7.88 7.36
N ASN A 169 26.97 -8.03 6.56
CA ASN A 169 28.31 -8.40 7.03
C ASN A 169 29.21 -7.20 7.36
N THR A 170 28.67 -5.98 7.26
CA THR A 170 29.46 -4.76 7.46
C THR A 170 29.39 -4.26 8.90
N SER A 171 30.48 -3.68 9.39
CA SER A 171 30.48 -3.01 10.70
C SER A 171 29.48 -1.84 10.74
N LEU A 172 29.32 -1.12 9.63
CA LEU A 172 28.37 -0.01 9.49
C LEU A 172 26.91 -0.46 9.66
N TYR A 173 26.55 -1.67 9.17
CA TYR A 173 25.22 -2.22 9.41
C TYR A 173 24.97 -2.45 10.91
N SER A 174 25.95 -3.06 11.59
CA SER A 174 25.85 -3.33 13.03
C SER A 174 25.77 -2.05 13.85
N GLU A 175 26.57 -1.04 13.49
CA GLU A 175 26.56 0.29 14.11
C GLU A 175 25.21 1.00 13.90
N TYR A 176 24.67 1.01 12.69
CA TYR A 176 23.41 1.73 12.44
C TYR A 176 22.18 1.04 13.04
N LEU A 177 22.24 -0.26 13.30
CA LEU A 177 21.23 -0.94 14.10
C LEU A 177 21.19 -0.47 15.57
N THR A 178 22.30 0.05 16.13
CA THR A 178 22.28 0.62 17.48
C THR A 178 21.72 2.04 17.51
N HIS A 179 21.70 2.72 16.37
CA HIS A 179 21.31 4.12 16.25
C HIS A 179 19.91 4.32 15.65
N GLY A 180 19.32 3.32 15.01
CA GLY A 180 18.00 3.46 14.39
C GLY A 180 17.34 2.13 14.05
N LYS A 181 16.16 2.21 13.46
CA LYS A 181 15.33 1.05 13.12
C LYS A 181 15.20 0.90 11.62
N LEU A 182 15.27 -0.33 11.12
CA LEU A 182 15.00 -0.61 9.71
C LEU A 182 13.57 -0.18 9.35
N TRP A 183 13.47 0.64 8.31
CA TRP A 183 12.21 1.21 7.79
C TRP A 183 11.83 0.64 6.43
N TYR A 184 12.82 0.48 5.55
CA TYR A 184 12.62 0.06 4.18
C TYR A 184 13.79 -0.80 3.70
N LEU A 185 13.45 -1.87 3.00
CA LEU A 185 14.38 -2.86 2.47
C LEU A 185 14.12 -3.03 0.97
N VAL A 186 15.18 -3.02 0.16
CA VAL A 186 15.17 -3.52 -1.23
C VAL A 186 15.94 -4.81 -1.29
N THR A 187 15.25 -5.88 -1.72
CA THR A 187 15.82 -7.22 -1.83
C THR A 187 15.39 -7.90 -3.12
N ARG A 188 16.07 -8.99 -3.48
CA ARG A 188 15.60 -9.92 -4.50
C ARG A 188 14.85 -11.07 -3.83
N SER A 189 13.60 -11.30 -4.23
CA SER A 189 12.86 -12.50 -3.84
C SER A 189 13.58 -13.75 -4.34
N LYS A 190 13.84 -14.71 -3.45
CA LYS A 190 14.40 -16.01 -3.85
C LYS A 190 13.40 -16.86 -4.63
N LYS A 191 12.10 -16.75 -4.31
CA LYS A 191 11.03 -17.55 -4.92
C LYS A 191 10.67 -17.06 -6.32
N PHE A 192 10.60 -15.74 -6.52
CA PHE A 192 10.16 -15.13 -7.78
C PHE A 192 11.28 -14.46 -8.58
N GLY A 193 12.45 -14.20 -7.97
CA GLY A 193 13.56 -13.49 -8.61
C GLY A 193 13.35 -11.98 -8.77
N TYR A 194 12.22 -11.44 -8.30
CA TYR A 194 11.85 -10.03 -8.42
C TYR A 194 12.69 -9.16 -7.48
N VAL A 195 13.14 -8.00 -7.97
CA VAL A 195 13.75 -6.96 -7.14
C VAL A 195 12.63 -6.05 -6.63
N VAL A 196 12.43 -6.04 -5.33
CA VAL A 196 11.26 -5.48 -4.67
C VAL A 196 11.70 -4.71 -3.43
N GLY A 197 11.11 -3.54 -3.25
CA GLY A 197 11.25 -2.72 -2.06
C GLY A 197 10.00 -2.78 -1.21
N PHE A 198 10.12 -2.88 0.11
CA PHE A 198 8.96 -2.76 1.00
C PHE A 198 9.27 -1.99 2.28
N THR A 199 8.25 -1.29 2.82
CA THR A 199 8.35 -0.46 4.02
C THR A 199 7.61 -1.09 5.21
N ARG A 200 7.93 -0.62 6.43
CA ARG A 200 7.17 -1.00 7.65
C ARG A 200 5.68 -0.67 7.58
N ASN A 201 5.25 0.33 6.80
CA ASN A 201 3.85 0.73 6.68
C ASN A 201 3.16 0.15 5.42
N GLY A 202 3.60 -1.02 4.95
CA GLY A 202 2.90 -1.79 3.93
C GLY A 202 2.99 -1.24 2.51
N ILE A 203 3.97 -0.40 2.19
CA ILE A 203 4.23 0.00 0.79
C ILE A 203 5.15 -1.05 0.18
N VAL A 204 4.79 -1.59 -0.98
CA VAL A 204 5.59 -2.52 -1.78
C VAL A 204 5.78 -1.95 -3.18
N VAL A 205 7.01 -1.93 -3.67
CA VAL A 205 7.36 -1.41 -5.00
C VAL A 205 8.19 -2.44 -5.74
N SER A 206 7.79 -2.77 -6.96
CA SER A 206 8.60 -3.60 -7.84
C SER A 206 9.55 -2.75 -8.69
N PHE A 207 10.83 -3.11 -8.64
CA PHE A 207 11.87 -2.62 -9.55
C PHE A 207 12.09 -3.56 -10.73
N THR A 208 11.62 -4.81 -10.65
CA THR A 208 11.48 -5.69 -11.81
C THR A 208 10.20 -5.32 -12.58
N LYS A 209 10.26 -5.39 -13.91
CA LYS A 209 9.08 -5.17 -14.76
C LYS A 209 8.16 -6.39 -14.66
N ILE A 210 7.09 -6.26 -13.89
CA ILE A 210 6.04 -7.26 -13.66
C ILE A 210 4.67 -6.60 -13.73
N ASP A 211 3.62 -7.39 -13.87
CA ASP A 211 2.23 -6.92 -13.85
C ASP A 211 1.58 -6.98 -12.45
N VAL A 212 0.31 -6.55 -12.38
CA VAL A 212 -0.48 -6.52 -11.13
C VAL A 212 -0.69 -7.92 -10.55
N PRO A 213 -1.15 -8.93 -11.31
CA PRO A 213 -1.21 -10.32 -10.84
C PRO A 213 0.11 -10.85 -10.26
N GLU A 214 1.24 -10.62 -10.93
CA GLU A 214 2.55 -11.07 -10.46
C GLU A 214 2.94 -10.41 -9.13
N LEU A 215 2.74 -9.09 -9.01
CA LEU A 215 3.03 -8.38 -7.75
C LEU A 215 2.08 -8.80 -6.63
N SER A 216 0.80 -9.03 -6.93
CA SER A 216 -0.19 -9.55 -5.98
C SER A 216 0.27 -10.89 -5.41
N MET A 217 0.66 -11.83 -6.27
CA MET A 217 1.17 -13.15 -5.86
C MET A 217 2.41 -13.05 -4.96
N TYR A 218 3.34 -12.16 -5.29
CA TYR A 218 4.50 -11.89 -4.43
C TYR A 218 4.08 -11.36 -3.05
N ILE A 219 3.18 -10.37 -3.01
CA ILE A 219 2.72 -9.76 -1.75
C ILE A 219 2.04 -10.79 -0.86
N VAL A 220 1.11 -11.57 -1.42
CA VAL A 220 0.39 -12.61 -0.68
C VAL A 220 1.36 -13.69 -0.17
N SER A 221 2.34 -14.07 -0.97
CA SER A 221 3.26 -15.17 -0.62
C SER A 221 4.38 -14.78 0.32
N GLU A 222 4.93 -13.56 0.25
CA GLU A 222 6.15 -13.17 0.97
C GLU A 222 5.95 -11.99 1.92
N ILE A 223 4.99 -11.11 1.68
CA ILE A 223 4.80 -9.91 2.50
C ILE A 223 3.71 -10.09 3.56
N PHE A 224 2.58 -10.73 3.23
CA PHE A 224 1.51 -11.00 4.21
C PHE A 224 2.00 -11.73 5.48
N PRO A 225 2.88 -12.74 5.39
CA PRO A 225 3.45 -13.40 6.57
C PRO A 225 4.22 -12.45 7.51
N LEU A 226 4.71 -11.31 7.01
CA LEU A 226 5.50 -10.36 7.79
C LEU A 226 4.65 -9.33 8.55
N ILE A 227 3.37 -9.18 8.19
CA ILE A 227 2.49 -8.15 8.74
C ILE A 227 1.96 -8.56 10.11
N SER A 228 2.19 -7.71 11.11
CA SER A 228 1.87 -7.97 12.51
C SER A 228 0.36 -8.13 12.76
N GLU A 229 0.01 -8.92 13.80
CA GLU A 229 -1.37 -9.15 14.24
C GLU A 229 -1.86 -8.10 15.26
N LYS A 230 -0.94 -7.26 15.78
CA LYS A 230 -1.10 -6.59 17.08
C LYS A 230 -2.13 -5.46 17.15
N GLU A 231 -2.63 -4.91 16.04
CA GLU A 231 -3.48 -3.71 16.08
C GLU A 231 -4.96 -3.94 15.76
N VAL A 232 -5.39 -5.19 15.46
CA VAL A 232 -6.83 -5.49 15.29
C VAL A 232 -7.59 -5.44 16.62
N TYR A 233 -6.89 -5.51 17.76
CA TYR A 233 -7.51 -5.66 19.09
C TYR A 233 -7.33 -4.47 20.06
N LEU A 234 -6.57 -3.43 19.70
CA LEU A 234 -6.18 -2.38 20.67
C LEU A 234 -7.20 -1.23 20.83
N GLU A 235 -8.23 -1.12 19.99
CA GLU A 235 -9.29 -0.10 20.16
C GLU A 235 -10.53 -0.58 20.91
N ASN A 236 -10.62 -1.87 21.28
CA ASN A 236 -11.73 -2.43 22.07
C ASN A 236 -11.39 -2.60 23.56
N SER A 237 -10.40 -1.87 24.08
CA SER A 237 -9.96 -1.98 25.47
C SER A 237 -9.55 -0.63 26.06
N ILE A 238 -10.46 0.35 26.01
CA ILE A 238 -10.54 1.46 26.97
C ILE A 238 -12.01 1.72 27.26
#